data_AF-A0A6B0UZZ4-F1
#
_entry.id   AF-A0A6B0UZZ4-F1
#
_cell.length_a   1.000
_cell.length_b   1.000
_cell.length_c   1.000
_cell.angle_alpha   90.00
_cell.angle_beta   90.00
_cell.angle_gamma   90.00
#
_symmetry.space_group_name_H-M   'P 1'
#
loop_
_entity.id
_entity.type
_entity.pdbx_description
1 polymer ?
#
loop_
_entity_poly.entity_id
_entity_poly.type
_entity_poly.pdbx_seq_one_letter_code
_entity_poly.pdbx_strand_id
1 'polypeptide(L)'
;MSGIKLILLFCHICIVYVVGDDVRRINQKPLLQDRNAPEISENSSESSKVGTTECNTTTTTCPRRPKKWHFNGLVGRCETDTPSFCGGKENTFENFKECQAKCEEEEIVTPEDCRMDLNKGKCEHKKKGRPKKGIHRWYFNSTNHECQRFIWYRCSGNRNNFPTKKDCMICKTAMPTTPATETPAPVC
;
A
#
# COMPACT_ATOMS: atom_id res chain seq x y z
N MET A 1 -26.17 -35.85 -44.92
CA MET A 1 -25.34 -34.72 -45.38
C MET A 1 -25.83 -33.47 -44.64
N SER A 2 -25.33 -33.26 -43.43
CA SER A 2 -25.70 -32.11 -42.59
C SER A 2 -24.75 -30.94 -42.88
N GLY A 3 -25.31 -29.81 -43.29
CA GLY A 3 -24.58 -28.56 -43.52
C GLY A 3 -24.69 -27.65 -42.30
N ILE A 4 -23.55 -27.28 -41.71
CA ILE A 4 -23.43 -26.22 -40.71
C ILE A 4 -22.83 -25.03 -41.43
N LYS A 5 -23.59 -23.94 -41.60
CA LYS A 5 -23.04 -22.63 -41.98
C LYS A 5 -22.96 -21.77 -40.72
N LEU A 6 -21.72 -21.48 -40.36
CA LEU A 6 -21.28 -20.76 -39.17
C LEU A 6 -21.69 -19.28 -39.25
N ILE A 7 -22.50 -18.84 -38.29
CA ILE A 7 -22.85 -17.42 -38.08
C ILE A 7 -21.74 -16.82 -37.21
N LEU A 8 -20.95 -15.91 -37.78
CA LEU A 8 -19.99 -15.09 -37.05
C LEU A 8 -20.55 -13.68 -36.88
N LEU A 9 -21.09 -13.40 -35.69
CA LEU A 9 -21.43 -12.07 -35.20
C LEU A 9 -20.15 -11.36 -34.78
N PHE A 10 -19.64 -10.45 -35.60
CA PHE A 10 -18.61 -9.49 -35.18
C PHE A 10 -19.24 -8.13 -34.93
N CYS A 11 -19.18 -7.76 -33.65
CA CYS A 11 -19.65 -6.50 -33.08
C CYS A 11 -18.81 -5.31 -33.58
N HIS A 12 -19.50 -4.19 -33.76
CA HIS A 12 -19.06 -2.95 -34.39
C HIS A 12 -17.74 -2.36 -33.87
N ILE A 13 -16.72 -2.29 -34.73
CA ILE A 13 -15.62 -1.34 -34.64
C ILE A 13 -15.66 -0.50 -35.91
N CYS A 14 -16.11 0.75 -35.80
CA CYS A 14 -16.02 1.73 -36.88
C CYS A 14 -14.76 2.58 -36.68
N ILE A 15 -13.65 2.15 -37.27
CA ILE A 15 -12.44 2.99 -37.44
C ILE A 15 -12.63 3.76 -38.75
N VAL A 16 -12.86 5.08 -38.63
CA VAL A 16 -12.89 5.98 -39.78
C VAL A 16 -11.43 6.36 -40.10
N TYR A 17 -10.92 5.88 -41.23
CA TYR A 17 -9.67 6.38 -41.81
C TYR A 17 -9.99 7.62 -42.66
N VAL A 18 -9.28 8.73 -42.42
CA VAL A 18 -9.24 9.88 -43.32
C VAL A 18 -7.81 10.04 -43.80
N VAL A 19 -7.62 9.98 -45.11
CA VAL A 19 -6.36 10.29 -45.83
C VAL A 19 -6.61 11.55 -46.65
N GLY A 20 -5.71 12.53 -46.59
CA GLY A 20 -5.72 13.71 -47.45
C GLY A 20 -4.72 14.78 -47.01
N ASP A 21 -3.81 15.13 -47.92
CA ASP A 21 -2.54 15.84 -47.72
C ASP A 21 -2.60 17.40 -47.64
N ASP A 22 -1.58 17.95 -46.96
CA ASP A 22 -0.73 19.11 -47.28
C ASP A 22 -1.07 20.61 -47.02
N VAL A 23 0.01 21.32 -46.60
CA VAL A 23 0.36 22.77 -46.67
C VAL A 23 -0.01 23.78 -45.53
N ARG A 24 1.02 24.01 -44.69
CA ARG A 24 1.68 25.25 -44.17
C ARG A 24 0.94 26.48 -43.56
N ARG A 25 1.52 26.89 -42.40
CA ARG A 25 1.74 28.22 -41.75
C ARG A 25 0.48 29.05 -41.41
N ILE A 26 0.35 29.60 -40.19
CA ILE A 26 0.88 30.91 -39.76
C ILE A 26 1.11 30.96 -38.21
N ASN A 27 2.09 31.78 -37.83
CA ASN A 27 2.53 32.22 -36.50
C ASN A 27 1.44 32.65 -35.49
N GLN A 28 1.67 32.36 -34.20
CA GLN A 28 1.64 33.39 -33.15
C GLN A 28 2.32 32.93 -31.83
N LYS A 29 3.24 33.76 -31.33
CA LYS A 29 3.69 33.92 -29.93
C LYS A 29 3.33 35.38 -29.56
N PRO A 30 3.48 35.90 -28.33
CA PRO A 30 3.58 35.33 -26.97
C PRO A 30 2.58 36.01 -25.98
N LEU A 31 2.55 35.65 -24.68
CA LEU A 31 2.54 36.63 -23.57
C LEU A 31 3.10 36.00 -22.29
N LEU A 32 4.33 36.41 -21.96
CA LEU A 32 4.91 36.40 -20.62
C LEU A 32 4.52 37.72 -19.95
N GLN A 33 4.25 37.69 -18.64
CA GLN A 33 4.50 38.83 -17.77
C GLN A 33 5.05 38.34 -16.42
N ASP A 34 6.33 38.61 -16.23
CA ASP A 34 7.05 38.57 -14.97
C ASP A 34 6.61 39.74 -14.06
N ARG A 35 6.67 39.54 -12.75
CA ARG A 35 6.97 40.63 -11.81
C ARG A 35 7.68 40.12 -10.56
N ASN A 36 8.89 40.63 -10.33
CA ASN A 36 9.80 40.31 -9.22
C ASN A 36 9.58 41.19 -7.96
N ALA A 37 9.87 40.56 -6.80
CA ALA A 37 10.46 41.07 -5.52
C ALA A 37 9.61 41.98 -4.58
N PRO A 38 9.81 41.98 -3.22
CA PRO A 38 11.05 41.65 -2.47
C PRO A 38 10.91 40.73 -1.21
N GLU A 39 12.08 40.40 -0.63
CA GLU A 39 12.36 39.64 0.61
C GLU A 39 11.55 40.10 1.84
N ILE A 40 11.03 39.14 2.64
CA ILE A 40 10.94 39.25 4.11
C ILE A 40 11.16 37.87 4.77
N SER A 41 12.17 37.88 5.64
CA SER A 41 12.68 36.98 6.69
C SER A 41 11.94 35.71 7.12
N GLU A 42 12.79 34.68 7.30
CA GLU A 42 12.76 33.57 8.27
C GLU A 42 11.97 33.87 9.55
N ASN A 43 11.01 32.99 9.90
CA ASN A 43 11.04 32.18 11.13
C ASN A 43 9.84 31.22 11.17
N SER A 44 10.09 29.94 10.93
CA SER A 44 9.24 28.87 11.48
C SER A 44 10.12 27.68 11.83
N SER A 45 10.68 27.72 13.03
CA SER A 45 10.79 26.52 13.84
C SER A 45 9.42 25.82 13.85
N GLU A 46 9.32 24.63 13.26
CA GLU A 46 8.69 23.46 13.89
C GLU A 46 8.81 22.22 12.97
N SER A 47 9.64 21.26 13.39
CA SER A 47 9.49 19.81 13.18
C SER A 47 9.31 19.27 11.74
N SER A 48 10.37 19.33 10.93
CA SER A 48 10.56 18.39 9.81
C SER A 48 11.09 17.06 10.34
N LYS A 49 10.21 16.12 10.70
CA LYS A 49 10.64 14.74 10.92
C LYS A 49 10.85 14.07 9.57
N VAL A 50 12.12 13.83 9.27
CA VAL A 50 12.62 13.08 8.13
C VAL A 50 12.07 11.66 8.21
N GLY A 51 11.05 11.36 7.42
CA GLY A 51 10.68 9.98 7.14
C GLY A 51 11.88 9.30 6.47
N THR A 52 12.37 8.21 7.04
CA THR A 52 13.53 7.46 6.57
C THR A 52 13.34 7.06 5.11
N THR A 53 14.01 7.77 4.20
CA THR A 53 14.00 7.51 2.75
C THR A 53 14.40 6.08 2.39
N GLU A 54 15.12 5.40 3.29
CA GLU A 54 15.64 4.04 3.14
C GLU A 54 14.55 2.96 3.01
N CYS A 55 13.38 3.11 3.64
CA CYS A 55 12.37 2.05 3.71
C CYS A 55 11.33 2.11 2.59
N ASN A 56 11.22 3.22 1.86
CA ASN A 56 10.11 3.46 0.93
C ASN A 56 10.37 2.97 -0.49
N THR A 57 11.57 2.45 -0.78
CA THR A 57 11.98 2.05 -2.12
C THR A 57 11.85 0.54 -2.30
N THR A 58 11.02 0.10 -3.26
CA THR A 58 10.92 -1.33 -3.63
C THR A 58 11.07 -1.48 -5.14
N THR A 59 11.75 -2.53 -5.60
CA THR A 59 12.05 -2.78 -7.01
C THR A 59 11.58 -4.16 -7.46
N THR A 60 11.25 -4.26 -8.75
CA THR A 60 10.87 -5.50 -9.42
C THR A 60 12.07 -6.21 -10.07
N THR A 61 13.22 -5.53 -10.17
CA THR A 61 14.45 -6.09 -10.74
C THR A 61 15.27 -6.72 -9.62
N CYS A 62 14.95 -7.97 -9.29
CA CYS A 62 15.55 -8.66 -8.15
C CYS A 62 16.59 -9.72 -8.55
N PRO A 63 17.58 -9.99 -7.69
CA PRO A 63 18.48 -11.12 -7.87
C PRO A 63 17.70 -12.43 -8.00
N ARG A 64 18.21 -13.39 -8.78
CA ARG A 64 17.53 -14.69 -9.01
C ARG A 64 17.20 -15.49 -7.75
N ARG A 65 17.95 -15.30 -6.66
CA ARG A 65 17.78 -16.04 -5.39
C ARG A 65 17.91 -15.09 -4.20
N PRO A 66 16.97 -14.16 -4.03
CA PRO A 66 17.05 -13.21 -2.94
C PRO A 66 16.60 -13.91 -1.65
N LYS A 67 17.24 -13.57 -0.54
CA LYS A 67 17.00 -14.18 0.78
C LYS A 67 16.94 -13.15 1.90
N LYS A 68 16.89 -11.86 1.55
CA LYS A 68 16.90 -10.75 2.48
C LYS A 68 15.48 -10.34 2.81
N TRP A 69 15.37 -9.40 3.75
CA TRP A 69 14.12 -8.76 4.13
C TRP A 69 14.07 -7.36 3.57
N HIS A 70 12.88 -6.87 3.24
CA HIS A 70 12.63 -5.48 2.87
C HIS A 70 11.30 -5.02 3.44
N PHE A 71 11.13 -3.72 3.57
CA PHE A 71 9.84 -3.11 3.89
C PHE A 71 9.03 -2.92 2.61
N ASN A 72 7.87 -3.56 2.55
CA ASN A 72 6.93 -3.36 1.47
C ASN A 72 5.95 -2.25 1.87
N GLY A 73 6.15 -1.04 1.34
CA GLY A 73 5.32 0.13 1.61
C GLY A 73 3.84 -0.04 1.20
N LEU A 74 3.55 -0.90 0.21
CA LEU A 74 2.17 -1.18 -0.21
C LEU A 74 1.38 -1.89 0.88
N VAL A 75 2.03 -2.76 1.65
CA VAL A 75 1.40 -3.52 2.76
C VAL A 75 1.85 -3.06 4.15
N GLY A 76 2.70 -2.03 4.23
CA GLY A 76 3.16 -1.41 5.47
C GLY A 76 3.89 -2.35 6.41
N ARG A 77 4.68 -3.30 5.89
CA ARG A 77 5.39 -4.29 6.73
C ARG A 77 6.66 -4.82 6.09
N CYS A 78 7.50 -5.41 6.93
CA CYS A 78 8.66 -6.17 6.51
C CYS A 78 8.29 -7.58 6.01
N GLU A 79 8.76 -7.91 4.80
CA GLU A 79 8.58 -9.22 4.18
C GLU A 79 9.88 -9.76 3.57
N THR A 80 9.86 -11.05 3.22
CA THR A 80 11.01 -11.68 2.55
C THR A 80 10.99 -11.36 1.07
N ASP A 81 12.15 -11.08 0.49
CA ASP A 81 12.28 -10.89 -0.95
C ASP A 81 11.76 -12.09 -1.74
N THR A 82 11.22 -11.78 -2.91
CA THR A 82 10.87 -12.74 -3.95
C THR A 82 11.72 -12.48 -5.19
N PRO A 83 11.82 -13.44 -6.13
CA PRO A 83 12.49 -13.20 -7.41
C PRO A 83 11.91 -12.03 -8.23
N SER A 84 10.69 -11.58 -7.90
CA SER A 84 9.97 -10.53 -8.61
C SER A 84 9.82 -9.23 -7.82
N PHE A 85 10.17 -9.23 -6.53
CA PHE A 85 9.88 -8.11 -5.62
C PHE A 85 10.83 -8.12 -4.42
N CYS A 86 11.59 -7.03 -4.25
CA CYS A 86 12.64 -6.87 -3.25
C CYS A 86 12.95 -5.38 -3.02
N GLY A 87 13.63 -5.03 -1.93
CA GLY A 87 13.89 -3.62 -1.58
C GLY A 87 15.10 -2.95 -2.26
N GLY A 88 15.89 -3.64 -3.08
CA GLY A 88 17.03 -3.03 -3.77
C GLY A 88 18.29 -2.95 -2.89
N LYS A 89 18.94 -1.78 -2.80
CA LYS A 89 20.18 -1.61 -2.01
C LYS A 89 19.92 -1.09 -0.59
N GLU A 90 19.05 -0.10 -0.45
CA GLU A 90 18.83 0.62 0.82
C GLU A 90 17.75 -0.05 1.68
N ASN A 91 16.61 -0.41 1.09
CA ASN A 91 15.52 -1.12 1.76
C ASN A 91 15.81 -2.64 1.89
N THR A 92 17.02 -3.04 2.28
CA THR A 92 17.41 -4.46 2.32
C THR A 92 18.14 -4.79 3.61
N PHE A 93 17.60 -5.77 4.34
CA PHE A 93 18.00 -6.11 5.69
C PHE A 93 18.34 -7.59 5.83
N GLU A 94 19.29 -7.90 6.71
CA GLU A 94 19.74 -9.28 6.91
C GLU A 94 18.67 -10.15 7.56
N ASN A 95 17.87 -9.55 8.45
CA ASN A 95 16.88 -10.27 9.21
C ASN A 95 15.64 -9.41 9.48
N PHE A 96 14.53 -10.09 9.74
CA PHE A 96 13.24 -9.46 10.01
C PHE A 96 13.28 -8.42 11.14
N LYS A 97 14.03 -8.68 12.23
CA LYS A 97 14.06 -7.78 13.39
C LYS A 97 14.71 -6.46 13.04
N GLU A 98 15.76 -6.49 12.23
CA GLU A 98 16.41 -5.28 11.72
C GLU A 98 15.46 -4.46 10.84
N CYS A 99 14.81 -5.10 9.85
CA CYS A 99 13.83 -4.43 9.01
C CYS A 99 12.71 -3.81 9.83
N GLN A 100 12.12 -4.59 10.74
CA GLN A 100 11.02 -4.13 11.58
C GLN A 100 11.41 -2.92 12.43
N ALA A 101 12.58 -2.97 13.09
CA ALA A 101 13.03 -1.88 13.95
C ALA A 101 13.34 -0.59 13.17
N LYS A 102 13.76 -0.71 11.91
CA LYS A 102 14.10 0.46 11.07
C LYS A 102 12.91 1.03 10.30
N CYS A 103 11.95 0.19 9.91
CA CYS A 103 10.93 0.56 8.92
C CYS A 103 9.49 0.44 9.40
N GLU A 104 9.19 -0.36 10.43
CA GLU A 104 7.83 -0.46 10.99
C GLU A 104 7.69 0.44 12.24
N GLU A 105 8.02 1.73 12.11
CA GLU A 105 7.79 2.75 13.15
C GLU A 105 6.41 3.43 12.97
N GLU A 106 5.92 4.11 14.01
CA GLU A 106 4.49 4.37 14.28
C GLU A 106 3.71 5.18 13.21
N GLU A 107 4.36 5.76 12.19
CA GLU A 107 3.79 6.80 11.33
C GLU A 107 3.01 6.34 10.08
N ILE A 108 2.66 5.05 9.93
CA ILE A 108 1.91 4.56 8.75
C ILE A 108 0.70 3.68 9.12
N VAL A 109 -0.15 4.13 10.04
CA VAL A 109 -1.46 3.50 10.30
C VAL A 109 -2.57 4.37 9.69
N THR A 110 -3.20 3.88 8.62
CA THR A 110 -4.30 4.60 7.96
C THR A 110 -5.68 4.13 8.46
N PRO A 111 -6.74 4.95 8.32
CA PRO A 111 -8.10 4.50 8.59
C PRO A 111 -8.50 3.25 7.78
N GLU A 112 -7.98 3.09 6.56
CA GLU A 112 -8.22 1.92 5.71
C GLU A 112 -7.62 0.66 6.33
N ASP A 113 -6.40 0.75 6.86
CA ASP A 113 -5.72 -0.37 7.53
C ASP A 113 -6.55 -0.88 8.70
N CYS A 114 -7.11 0.04 9.46
CA CYS A 114 -7.93 -0.26 10.63
C CYS A 114 -9.28 -0.92 10.29
N ARG A 115 -9.84 -0.63 9.09
CA ARG A 115 -11.13 -1.19 8.65
C ARG A 115 -11.03 -2.61 8.11
N MET A 116 -9.84 -3.10 7.77
CA MET A 116 -9.67 -4.45 7.23
C MET A 116 -9.90 -5.50 8.33
N ASP A 117 -10.48 -6.65 7.98
CA ASP A 117 -10.60 -7.77 8.91
C ASP A 117 -9.25 -8.40 9.28
N LEU A 118 -9.21 -9.23 10.33
CA LEU A 118 -8.02 -10.03 10.63
C LEU A 118 -7.70 -10.99 9.48
N ASN A 119 -6.59 -10.76 8.79
CA ASN A 119 -6.05 -11.71 7.82
C ASN A 119 -4.67 -12.23 8.25
N LYS A 120 -4.63 -13.46 8.78
CA LYS A 120 -3.38 -14.11 9.23
C LYS A 120 -2.43 -14.48 8.10
N GLY A 121 -2.86 -14.39 6.84
CA GLY A 121 -2.12 -14.85 5.68
C GLY A 121 -2.05 -16.38 5.57
N LYS A 122 -1.66 -16.87 4.39
CA LYS A 122 -1.40 -18.29 4.14
C LYS A 122 0.10 -18.48 3.92
N CYS A 123 0.79 -19.08 4.89
CA CYS A 123 2.18 -19.48 4.69
C CYS A 123 2.20 -20.86 4.04
N GLU A 124 2.86 -20.97 2.89
CA GLU A 124 3.24 -22.28 2.40
C GLU A 124 4.21 -22.93 3.39
N HIS A 125 3.79 -24.01 4.02
CA HIS A 125 4.68 -24.85 4.79
C HIS A 125 5.58 -25.59 3.80
N LYS A 126 6.89 -25.41 3.92
CA LYS A 126 7.81 -26.28 3.17
C LYS A 126 7.57 -27.71 3.64
N LYS A 127 7.17 -28.60 2.73
CA LYS A 127 6.93 -30.04 3.00
C LYS A 127 8.12 -30.75 3.69
N LYS A 128 9.32 -30.15 3.68
CA LYS A 128 10.56 -30.67 4.29
C LYS A 128 11.25 -29.68 5.26
N GLY A 129 10.54 -28.70 5.83
CA GLY A 129 11.13 -27.68 6.70
C GLY A 129 10.42 -27.53 8.04
N ARG A 130 11.13 -27.02 9.06
CA ARG A 130 10.49 -26.57 10.30
C ARG A 130 9.46 -25.48 9.97
N PRO A 131 8.30 -25.44 10.64
CA PRO A 131 7.34 -24.36 10.49
C PRO A 131 8.02 -23.00 10.73
N LYS A 132 7.60 -21.96 10.00
CA LYS A 132 8.06 -20.59 10.29
C LYS A 132 7.71 -20.27 11.75
N LYS A 133 8.66 -19.77 12.55
CA LYS A 133 8.39 -19.38 13.94
C LYS A 133 7.41 -18.22 13.99
N GLY A 134 6.20 -18.39 14.50
CA GLY A 134 5.25 -17.27 14.63
C GLY A 134 5.78 -16.11 15.49
N ILE A 135 5.31 -14.89 15.23
CA ILE A 135 5.53 -13.73 16.09
C ILE A 135 4.20 -13.15 16.53
N HIS A 136 4.20 -12.52 17.68
CA HIS A 136 3.03 -11.80 18.15
C HIS A 136 2.92 -10.46 17.44
N ARG A 137 1.70 -10.16 16.99
CA ARG A 137 1.29 -8.91 16.37
C ARG A 137 -0.05 -8.49 16.97
N TRP A 138 -0.45 -7.26 16.68
CA TRP A 138 -1.73 -6.70 17.08
C TRP A 138 -2.58 -6.45 15.83
N TYR A 139 -3.89 -6.62 15.96
CA TYR A 139 -4.84 -6.18 14.95
C TYR A 139 -5.97 -5.43 15.65
N PHE A 140 -6.59 -4.50 14.94
CA PHE A 140 -7.76 -3.79 15.40
C PHE A 140 -9.02 -4.59 15.04
N ASN A 141 -9.79 -4.96 16.05
CA ASN A 141 -11.10 -5.57 15.87
C ASN A 141 -12.14 -4.44 15.82
N SER A 142 -12.67 -4.18 14.62
CA SER A 142 -13.64 -3.12 14.37
C SER A 142 -15.01 -3.41 14.97
N THR A 143 -15.36 -4.66 15.27
CA THR A 143 -16.65 -5.04 15.85
C THR A 143 -16.77 -4.59 17.31
N ASN A 144 -15.70 -4.72 18.09
CA ASN A 144 -15.69 -4.35 19.51
C ASN A 144 -14.77 -3.16 19.83
N HIS A 145 -14.17 -2.55 18.81
CA HIS A 145 -13.24 -1.42 18.92
C HIS A 145 -12.03 -1.70 19.83
N GLU A 146 -11.47 -2.91 19.75
CA GLU A 146 -10.33 -3.33 20.57
C GLU A 146 -9.12 -3.80 19.77
N CYS A 147 -7.94 -3.52 20.30
CA CYS A 147 -6.69 -4.09 19.82
C CYS A 147 -6.45 -5.46 20.44
N GLN A 148 -6.40 -6.50 19.60
CA GLN A 148 -6.25 -7.88 20.02
C GLN A 148 -4.95 -8.49 19.48
N ARG A 149 -4.33 -9.37 20.26
CA ARG A 149 -3.09 -10.06 19.85
C ARG A 149 -3.40 -11.25 18.96
N PHE A 150 -2.55 -11.47 17.97
CA PHE A 150 -2.55 -12.69 17.18
C PHE A 150 -1.14 -13.15 16.84
N ILE A 151 -1.02 -14.37 16.32
CA ILE A 151 0.24 -14.91 15.81
C ILE A 151 0.29 -14.73 14.30
N TRP A 152 1.30 -14.02 13.82
CA TRP A 152 1.61 -13.89 12.40
C TRP A 152 2.88 -14.67 12.06
N TYR A 153 2.87 -15.35 10.93
CA TYR A 153 3.97 -16.23 10.50
C TYR A 153 4.95 -15.56 9.53
N ARG A 154 4.88 -14.23 9.40
CA ARG A 154 5.69 -13.41 8.49
C ARG A 154 5.54 -13.82 7.01
N CYS A 155 4.29 -13.89 6.57
CA CYS A 155 3.91 -14.10 5.18
C CYS A 155 2.48 -13.59 4.96
N SER A 156 2.21 -13.03 3.78
CA SER A 156 0.86 -12.64 3.36
C SER A 156 0.11 -11.81 4.43
N GLY A 157 -1.23 -11.85 4.39
CA GLY A 157 -2.06 -11.07 5.29
C GLY A 157 -2.30 -9.65 4.76
N ASN A 158 -3.00 -8.84 5.55
CA ASN A 158 -3.37 -7.46 5.19
C ASN A 158 -2.85 -6.46 6.23
N ARG A 159 -3.03 -5.16 5.95
CA ARG A 159 -2.46 -4.02 6.69
C ARG A 159 -2.92 -3.90 8.15
N ASN A 160 -4.04 -4.55 8.53
CA ASN A 160 -4.45 -4.71 9.92
C ASN A 160 -3.55 -5.69 10.69
N ASN A 161 -2.28 -5.34 10.85
CA ASN A 161 -1.24 -6.16 11.45
C ASN A 161 -0.10 -5.25 11.94
N PHE A 162 -0.16 -4.90 13.22
CA PHE A 162 0.69 -3.89 13.83
C PHE A 162 1.74 -4.53 14.76
N PRO A 163 2.97 -3.98 14.81
CA PRO A 163 4.03 -4.54 15.63
C PRO A 163 3.80 -4.31 17.12
N THR A 164 3.25 -3.15 17.51
CA THR A 164 2.97 -2.82 18.92
C THR A 164 1.49 -2.59 19.18
N LYS A 165 1.12 -2.62 20.48
CA LYS A 165 -0.24 -2.25 20.89
C LYS A 165 -0.49 -0.77 20.59
N LYS A 166 0.53 0.08 20.77
CA LYS A 166 0.40 1.53 20.57
C LYS A 166 0.03 1.86 19.12
N ASP A 167 0.70 1.23 18.16
CA ASP A 167 0.38 1.36 16.73
C ASP A 167 -1.08 0.97 16.45
N CYS A 168 -1.52 -0.17 16.97
CA CYS A 168 -2.91 -0.60 16.81
C CYS A 168 -3.89 0.39 17.45
N MET A 169 -3.55 0.99 18.59
CA MET A 169 -4.43 1.92 19.29
C MET A 169 -4.67 3.21 18.52
N ILE A 170 -3.83 3.57 17.53
CA ILE A 170 -4.08 4.65 16.57
C ILE A 170 -5.41 4.41 15.82
N CYS A 171 -5.78 3.14 15.59
CA CYS A 171 -7.06 2.81 14.97
C CYS A 171 -8.28 3.24 15.79
N LYS A 172 -8.17 3.34 17.12
CA LYS A 172 -9.27 3.83 17.96
C LYS A 172 -9.57 5.31 17.72
N THR A 173 -8.54 6.10 17.43
CA THR A 173 -8.69 7.52 17.12
C THR A 173 -9.02 7.75 15.65
N ALA A 174 -8.56 6.87 14.75
CA ALA A 174 -8.80 6.95 13.31
C ALA A 174 -10.22 6.50 12.90
N MET A 175 -10.88 5.65 13.70
CA MET A 175 -12.28 5.28 13.52
C MET A 175 -13.14 5.91 14.61
N PRO A 176 -13.78 7.06 14.35
CA PRO A 176 -14.84 7.51 15.23
C PRO A 176 -15.93 6.43 15.22
N THR A 177 -16.23 5.90 16.41
CA THR A 177 -17.47 5.16 16.65
C THR A 177 -18.59 6.06 16.17
N THR A 178 -19.21 5.75 15.03
CA THR A 178 -20.55 6.25 14.76
C THR A 178 -21.36 5.84 15.99
N PRO A 179 -21.92 6.80 16.76
CA PRO A 179 -22.84 6.44 17.82
C PRO A 179 -23.89 5.55 17.17
N ALA A 180 -24.14 4.38 17.75
CA ALA A 180 -25.21 3.51 17.30
C ALA A 180 -26.43 4.41 17.10
N THR A 181 -26.86 4.55 15.84
CA THR A 181 -28.07 5.30 15.51
C THR A 181 -29.15 4.70 16.38
N GLU A 182 -29.55 5.45 17.41
CA GLU A 182 -30.72 5.14 18.21
C GLU A 182 -31.85 5.03 17.20
N THR A 183 -32.27 3.79 16.92
CA THR A 183 -33.54 3.57 16.25
C THR A 183 -34.57 4.18 17.20
N PRO A 184 -35.31 5.23 16.79
CA PRO A 184 -36.31 5.80 17.68
C PRO A 184 -37.27 4.67 18.04
N ALA A 185 -37.44 4.41 19.33
CA ALA A 185 -38.46 3.48 19.79
C ALA A 185 -39.80 3.88 19.13
N PRO A 186 -40.59 2.93 18.63
CA PRO A 186 -41.89 3.26 18.08
C PRO A 186 -42.70 3.97 19.16
N VAL A 187 -43.03 5.24 18.88
CA VAL A 187 -43.90 6.04 19.74
C VAL A 187 -45.24 5.32 19.79
N CYS A 188 -45.67 4.97 21.01
CA CYS A 188 -46.96 4.34 21.29
C CYS A 188 -48.13 5.27 20.97
#